data_AF-A0A212QRI4-F1
#
_entry.id   AF-A0A212QRI4-F1
#
_cell.length_a   1.000
_cell.length_b   1.000
_cell.length_c   1.000
_cell.angle_alpha   90.00
_cell.angle_beta   90.00
_cell.angle_gamma   90.00
#
_symmetry.space_group_name_H-M   'P 1'
#
loop_
_entity.id
_entity.type
_entity.pdbx_description
1 polymer ?
#
loop_
_entity_poly.entity_id
_entity_poly.type
_entity_poly.pdbx_seq_one_letter_code
_entity_poly.pdbx_strand_id
1 'polypeptide(L)'
;MGAPDLVVEILSRATVAYDRGPKLRGYERAGVREVWLIDPYGPAGTEFYQLEGGQFVPARVEGGVLRSAAIPVFALRAEWLWPEGRFIPVREALAWMEAQGGPSAAA
;
A
#
# COMPACT_ATOMS: atom_id res chain seq x y z
N MET A 1 -1.17 -9.40 22.27
CA MET A 1 -1.62 -9.49 20.86
C MET A 1 -0.56 -8.83 20.01
N GLY A 2 -0.13 -9.45 18.91
CA GLY A 2 0.90 -8.91 18.03
C GLY A 2 0.32 -7.91 17.04
N ALA A 3 1.10 -6.88 16.70
CA ALA A 3 0.76 -5.99 15.60
C ALA A 3 0.95 -6.71 14.25
N PRO A 4 0.19 -6.36 13.20
CA PRO A 4 0.47 -6.84 11.85
C PRO A 4 1.83 -6.37 11.34
N ASP A 5 2.49 -7.14 10.47
CA ASP A 5 3.71 -6.70 9.78
C ASP A 5 3.42 -5.62 8.72
N LEU A 6 2.36 -5.79 7.93
CA LEU A 6 1.91 -4.86 6.88
C LEU A 6 0.45 -4.48 7.13
N VAL A 7 0.14 -3.19 6.99
CA VAL A 7 -1.23 -2.66 6.95
C VAL A 7 -1.45 -1.93 5.64
N VAL A 8 -2.58 -2.20 4.97
CA VAL A 8 -3.01 -1.47 3.78
C VAL A 8 -4.36 -0.84 4.06
N GLU A 9 -4.42 0.48 4.05
CA GLU A 9 -5.62 1.28 4.29
C GLU A 9 -6.08 1.93 3.00
N ILE A 10 -7.34 1.75 2.62
CA ILE A 10 -7.95 2.51 1.53
C ILE A 10 -8.62 3.73 2.12
N LEU A 11 -8.14 4.92 1.77
CA LEU A 11 -8.61 6.18 2.34
C LEU A 11 -10.05 6.48 1.90
N SER A 12 -10.81 7.05 2.82
CA SER A 12 -12.14 7.58 2.55
C SER A 12 -12.19 9.08 2.88
N ARG A 13 -13.05 9.83 2.18
CA ARG A 13 -13.23 11.27 2.48
C ARG A 13 -13.67 11.52 3.93
N ALA A 14 -14.40 10.58 4.53
CA ALA A 14 -14.93 10.70 5.89
C ALA A 14 -13.87 10.50 6.98
N THR A 15 -12.82 9.73 6.71
CA THR A 15 -11.83 9.29 7.72
C THR A 15 -10.40 9.71 7.45
N VAL A 16 -10.12 10.36 6.30
CA VAL A 16 -8.74 10.69 5.87
C VAL A 16 -7.89 11.39 6.94
N ALA A 17 -8.47 12.31 7.72
CA ALA A 17 -7.75 13.02 8.78
C ALA A 17 -7.41 12.10 9.98
N TYR A 18 -8.27 11.12 10.26
CA TYR A 18 -8.02 10.10 11.26
C TYR A 18 -6.97 9.09 10.79
N ASP A 19 -7.10 8.61 9.55
CA ASP A 19 -6.22 7.61 8.95
C ASP A 19 -4.77 8.13 8.84
N ARG A 20 -4.57 9.35 8.32
CA ARG A 20 -3.26 10.01 8.22
C ARG A 20 -2.69 10.50 9.55
N GLY A 21 -3.48 10.49 10.62
CA GLY A 21 -3.12 11.12 11.89
C GLY A 21 -3.10 10.12 13.04
N PRO A 22 -4.10 10.13 13.93
CA PRO A 22 -4.16 9.23 15.08
C PRO A 22 -3.95 7.75 14.77
N LYS A 23 -4.53 7.25 13.67
CA LYS A 23 -4.44 5.83 13.28
C LYS A 23 -3.03 5.45 12.86
N LEU A 24 -2.43 6.23 11.96
CA LEU A 24 -1.03 6.05 11.53
C LEU A 24 -0.06 6.06 12.73
N ARG A 25 -0.19 7.04 13.64
CA ARG A 25 0.62 7.06 14.88
C ARG A 25 0.37 5.86 15.79
N GLY A 26 -0.84 5.29 15.75
CA GLY A 26 -1.18 4.07 16.46
C GLY A 26 -0.40 2.87 15.93
N TYR A 27 -0.34 2.70 14.60
CA TYR A 27 0.45 1.66 13.95
C TYR A 27 1.94 1.81 14.21
N GLU A 28 2.46 3.04 14.19
CA GLU A 28 3.87 3.33 14.51
C GLU A 28 4.23 2.87 15.92
N ARG A 29 3.46 3.30 16.93
CA ARG A 29 3.69 2.89 18.33
C ARG A 29 3.50 1.39 18.55
N ALA A 30 2.65 0.74 17.75
CA ALA A 30 2.45 -0.69 17.81
C ALA A 30 3.57 -1.49 17.14
N GLY A 31 4.50 -0.83 16.43
CA GLY A 31 5.61 -1.48 15.75
C GLY A 31 5.22 -2.17 14.44
N VAL A 32 4.12 -1.74 13.79
CA VAL A 32 3.78 -2.20 12.43
C VAL A 32 4.96 -1.83 11.52
N ARG A 33 5.48 -2.79 10.75
CA ARG A 33 6.71 -2.59 9.97
C ARG A 33 6.47 -1.77 8.71
N GLU A 34 5.27 -1.82 8.17
CA GLU A 34 4.93 -1.15 6.92
C GLU A 34 3.45 -0.77 6.86
N VAL A 35 3.15 0.44 6.38
CA VAL A 35 1.77 0.94 6.21
C VAL A 35 1.63 1.59 4.85
N TRP A 36 0.60 1.20 4.10
CA TRP A 36 0.23 1.80 2.82
C TRP A 36 -1.11 2.52 2.97
N LEU A 37 -1.15 3.82 2.75
CA LEU A 37 -2.35 4.63 2.73
C LEU A 37 -2.72 4.91 1.26
N ILE A 38 -3.64 4.13 0.70
CA ILE A 38 -4.03 4.20 -0.71
C ILE A 38 -5.18 5.20 -0.88
N ASP A 39 -4.95 6.24 -1.66
CA ASP A 39 -5.99 7.20 -2.05
C ASP A 39 -6.71 6.70 -3.32
N PRO A 40 -8.03 6.39 -3.24
CA PRO A 40 -8.78 5.93 -4.40
C PRO A 40 -8.98 7.02 -5.47
N TYR A 41 -8.70 8.30 -5.16
CA TYR A 41 -8.83 9.40 -6.10
C TYR A 41 -7.55 9.69 -6.90
N GLY A 42 -6.42 9.06 -6.56
CA GLY A 42 -5.23 9.09 -7.41
C GLY A 42 -3.89 8.91 -6.68
N PRO A 43 -2.80 8.74 -7.44
CA PRO A 43 -1.46 8.48 -6.90
C PRO A 43 -0.95 9.62 -6.01
N ALA A 44 -1.35 10.87 -6.28
CA ALA A 44 -0.89 12.04 -5.54
C ALA A 44 -1.29 12.04 -4.05
N GLY A 45 -2.35 11.33 -3.68
CA GLY A 45 -2.79 11.19 -2.29
C GLY A 45 -2.31 9.90 -1.61
N THR A 46 -1.60 9.03 -2.32
CA THR A 46 -1.13 7.76 -1.76
C THR A 46 0.21 7.91 -1.09
N GLU A 47 0.32 7.32 0.10
CA GLU A 47 1.50 7.40 0.94
C GLU A 47 1.91 5.99 1.37
N PHE A 48 3.21 5.71 1.33
CA PHE A 48 3.78 4.46 1.77
C PHE A 48 4.76 4.76 2.90
N TYR A 49 4.69 4.01 3.99
CA TYR A 49 5.56 4.19 5.15
C TYR A 49 6.21 2.87 5.55
N GLN A 50 7.48 2.94 5.92
CA GLN A 50 8.25 1.84 6.50
C GLN A 50 8.79 2.26 7.86
N LEU A 51 8.80 1.33 8.82
CA LEU A 51 9.26 1.60 10.16
C LEU A 51 10.80 1.49 10.21
N GLU A 52 11.45 2.61 10.50
CA GLU A 52 12.91 2.70 10.66
C GLU A 52 13.21 3.34 12.01
N GLY A 53 14.02 2.68 12.84
CA GLY A 53 14.39 3.23 14.16
C GLY A 53 13.20 3.52 15.09
N GLY A 54 12.05 2.86 14.87
CA GLY A 54 10.82 3.09 15.65
C GLY A 54 9.97 4.27 15.18
N GLN A 55 10.26 4.84 14.01
CA GLN A 55 9.47 5.90 13.38
C GLN A 55 9.11 5.52 11.94
N PHE A 56 7.95 5.95 11.49
CA PHE A 56 7.58 5.82 10.09
C PHE A 56 8.31 6.84 9.24
N VAL A 57 9.00 6.34 8.23
CA VAL A 57 9.60 7.12 7.16
C VAL A 57 8.88 6.83 5.85
N PRO A 58 8.78 7.81 4.93
CA PRO A 58 8.23 7.55 3.60
C PRO A 58 9.02 6.45 2.88
N ALA A 59 8.33 5.42 2.41
CA ALA A 59 8.94 4.33 1.67
C ALA A 59 9.37 4.80 0.28
N ARG A 60 10.50 4.30 -0.18
CA ARG A 60 11.04 4.66 -1.50
C ARG A 60 10.40 3.80 -2.59
N VAL A 61 9.89 4.46 -3.62
CA VAL A 61 9.44 3.81 -4.87
C VAL A 61 10.53 4.01 -5.92
N GLU A 62 11.22 2.94 -6.29
CA GLU A 62 12.35 3.00 -7.24
C GLU A 62 11.94 2.42 -8.59
N GLY A 63 12.11 3.20 -9.67
CA GLY A 63 11.70 2.75 -11.01
C GLY A 63 10.20 2.40 -11.10
N GLY A 64 9.37 3.05 -10.29
CA GLY A 64 7.93 2.76 -10.20
C GLY A 64 7.57 1.52 -9.37
N VAL A 65 8.55 0.87 -8.74
CA VAL A 65 8.36 -0.34 -7.94
C VAL A 65 8.55 -0.03 -6.45
N LEU A 66 7.53 -0.34 -5.66
CA LEU A 66 7.59 -0.36 -4.20
C LEU A 66 8.01 -1.76 -3.75
N ARG A 67 9.06 -1.86 -2.94
CA ARG A 67 9.48 -3.14 -2.34
C ARG A 67 9.07 -3.17 -0.87
N SER A 68 8.39 -4.24 -0.46
CA SER A 68 7.91 -4.37 0.91
C SER A 68 9.07 -4.61 1.88
N ALA A 69 9.07 -3.88 2.99
CA ALA A 69 9.95 -4.11 4.12
C ALA A 69 9.37 -5.14 5.10
N ALA A 70 8.04 -5.32 5.10
CA ALA A 70 7.33 -6.27 5.94
C ALA A 70 7.36 -7.70 5.38
N ILE A 71 7.13 -7.86 4.07
CA ILE A 71 7.02 -9.13 3.38
C ILE A 71 8.22 -9.30 2.43
N PRO A 72 9.21 -10.14 2.78
CA PRO A 72 10.34 -10.43 1.90
C PRO A 72 9.86 -10.87 0.52
N VAL A 73 10.61 -10.50 -0.53
CA VAL A 73 10.34 -10.77 -1.95
C VAL A 73 9.08 -10.14 -2.56
N PHE A 74 8.18 -9.57 -1.75
CA PHE A 74 7.00 -8.89 -2.27
C PHE A 74 7.34 -7.49 -2.79
N ALA A 75 6.92 -7.22 -4.03
CA ALA A 75 7.06 -5.92 -4.67
C ALA A 75 5.81 -5.59 -5.48
N LEU A 76 5.46 -4.30 -5.51
CA LEU A 76 4.29 -3.77 -6.20
C LEU A 76 4.75 -2.72 -7.22
N ARG A 77 4.33 -2.86 -8.49
CA ARG A 77 4.41 -1.72 -9.41
C ARG A 77 3.32 -0.72 -9.00
N ALA A 78 3.70 0.49 -8.58
CA ALA A 78 2.77 1.45 -8.02
C ALA A 78 1.65 1.83 -9.02
N GLU A 79 1.96 1.85 -10.32
CA GLU A 79 1.00 2.10 -11.39
C GLU A 79 -0.17 1.09 -11.43
N TRP A 80 0.01 -0.12 -10.91
CA TRP A 80 -1.05 -1.14 -10.86
C TRP A 80 -2.20 -0.75 -9.93
N LEU A 81 -2.00 0.21 -9.03
CA LEU A 81 -3.07 0.75 -8.18
C LEU A 81 -4.02 1.68 -8.96
N TRP A 82 -3.55 2.26 -10.08
CA TRP A 82 -4.32 3.16 -10.95
C TRP A 82 -4.12 2.81 -12.43
N PRO A 83 -4.54 1.63 -12.89
CA PRO A 83 -4.47 1.29 -14.30
C PRO A 83 -5.25 2.34 -15.10
N GLU A 84 -4.61 2.87 -16.16
CA GLU A 84 -5.16 3.96 -16.98
C GLU A 84 -5.50 5.24 -16.18
N GLY A 85 -4.85 5.45 -15.02
CA GLY A 85 -5.05 6.63 -14.18
C GLY A 85 -6.32 6.63 -13.34
N ARG A 86 -6.99 5.47 -13.18
CA ARG A 86 -8.22 5.34 -12.38
C ARG A 86 -8.15 4.19 -11.38
N PHE A 87 -8.80 4.37 -10.24
CA PHE A 87 -9.07 3.26 -9.33
C PHE A 87 -10.23 2.44 -9.89
N ILE A 88 -10.02 1.13 -10.09
CA ILE A 88 -10.98 0.25 -10.74
C ILE A 88 -11.70 -0.66 -9.74
N PRO A 89 -12.97 -1.04 -9.99
CA PRO A 89 -13.66 -2.05 -9.19
C PRO A 89 -12.93 -3.40 -9.21
N VAL A 90 -13.04 -4.16 -8.12
CA VAL A 90 -12.37 -5.48 -7.98
C VAL A 90 -12.64 -6.41 -9.16
N ARG A 91 -13.85 -6.43 -9.72
CA ARG A 91 -14.18 -7.26 -10.90
C ARG A 91 -13.32 -6.90 -12.13
N GLU A 92 -13.04 -5.62 -12.33
CA GLU A 92 -12.23 -5.14 -13.46
C GLU A 92 -10.75 -5.44 -13.19
N ALA A 93 -10.31 -5.30 -11.94
CA ALA A 93 -8.96 -5.69 -11.54
C ALA A 93 -8.71 -7.18 -11.76
N LEU A 94 -9.65 -8.05 -11.37
CA LEU A 94 -9.55 -9.49 -11.59
C LEU A 94 -9.48 -9.83 -13.09
N ALA A 95 -10.35 -9.26 -13.90
CA ALA A 95 -10.33 -9.47 -15.36
C ALA A 95 -9.01 -8.99 -15.99
N TRP A 96 -8.47 -7.86 -15.53
CA TRP A 96 -7.19 -7.31 -15.98
C TRP A 96 -6.00 -8.19 -15.56
N MET A 97 -6.04 -8.76 -14.37
CA MET A 97 -5.03 -9.72 -13.89
C MET A 97 -5.07 -11.02 -14.71
N GLU A 98 -6.26 -11.56 -14.98
CA GLU A 98 -6.45 -12.75 -15.81
C GLU A 98 -5.94 -12.53 -17.24
N ALA A 99 -6.24 -11.37 -17.83
CA ALA A 99 -5.83 -11.03 -19.20
C ALA A 99 -4.30 -10.91 -19.38
N GLN A 100 -3.56 -10.61 -18.31
CA GLN A 100 -2.09 -10.50 -18.35
C GLN A 100 -1.35 -11.80 -17.97
N GLY A 101 -2.07 -12.91 -17.86
CA GLY A 101 -1.49 -14.22 -17.52
C GLY A 101 -1.38 -14.50 -16.03
N GLY A 102 -2.04 -13.70 -15.17
CA GLY A 102 -2.01 -13.83 -13.72
C GLY A 102 -0.61 -13.64 -13.12
N PRO A 103 -0.46 -13.60 -11.79
CA PRO A 103 0.84 -13.89 -11.21
C PRO A 103 1.24 -15.29 -11.68
N SER A 104 2.25 -15.36 -12.56
CA SER A 104 2.95 -16.61 -12.78
C SER A 104 3.33 -17.14 -11.40
N ALA A 105 2.88 -18.34 -11.08
CA ALA A 105 3.43 -19.13 -10.00
C ALA A 105 4.87 -19.56 -10.39
N ALA A 106 5.74 -18.56 -10.59
CA ALA A 106 7.17 -18.75 -10.72
C ALA A 106 7.70 -18.98 -9.31
N ALA A 107 7.71 -20.26 -8.94
CA ALA A 107 8.50 -20.80 -7.85
C ALA A 107 10.00 -20.57 -8.09
#